data_AF-A0A6J1W7V1-F1
#
_entry.id   AF-A0A6J1W7V1-F1
#
_cell.length_a   1.000
_cell.length_b   1.000
_cell.length_c   1.000
_cell.angle_alpha   90.00
_cell.angle_beta   90.00
_cell.angle_gamma   90.00
#
_symmetry.space_group_name_H-M   'P 1'
#
loop_
_entity.id
_entity.type
_entity.pdbx_description
1 polymer ?
#
loop_
_entity_poly.entity_id
_entity_poly.type
_entity_poly.pdbx_seq_one_letter_code
_entity_poly.pdbx_strand_id
1 'polypeptide(L)'
;IVGCTHINAQTAVLIETLAALGATVRWAACNIYSTQNEVAAALAHAGFAIFAWRGESEEAFWWCIDQCCTPAAGWQPNMILDDGGDATHLMLKKHAAAFKHIKGIVEESVTGVHRLYQLSKAGKLCVPAMNVNDSVTKTKFDNLYSCRESIIDALKRSTDLMFGGKQSVVCGYGEVGKGCCQALKALGCVVSVYNIFFIDVTKGALSSA
;
A
#
# COMPACT_ATOMS: atom_id res chain seq x y z
N ILE A 1 -3.40 8.78 15.19
CA ILE A 1 -3.38 8.43 13.74
C ILE A 1 -3.66 6.94 13.61
N VAL A 2 -4.68 6.59 12.84
CA VAL A 2 -4.90 5.20 12.39
C VAL A 2 -4.02 4.98 11.17
N GLY A 3 -3.12 4.01 11.23
CA GLY A 3 -2.32 3.57 10.10
C GLY A 3 -2.80 2.21 9.58
N CYS A 4 -2.94 2.09 8.26
CA CYS A 4 -3.26 0.84 7.58
C CYS A 4 -2.38 0.73 6.33
N THR A 5 -1.19 0.15 6.51
CA THR A 5 -0.17 0.01 5.47
C THR A 5 0.57 -1.32 5.63
N HIS A 6 1.44 -1.70 4.71
CA HIS A 6 2.33 -2.84 4.91
C HIS A 6 3.17 -2.65 6.17
N ILE A 7 3.34 -3.68 7.00
CA ILE A 7 4.19 -3.61 8.20
C ILE A 7 5.54 -4.25 7.93
N ASN A 8 6.53 -3.41 7.66
CA ASN A 8 7.92 -3.77 7.39
C ASN A 8 8.86 -2.78 8.08
N ALA A 9 10.18 -3.00 7.97
CA ALA A 9 11.17 -2.12 8.59
C ALA A 9 11.04 -0.65 8.13
N GLN A 10 10.62 -0.39 6.90
CA GLN A 10 10.42 0.97 6.38
C GLN A 10 9.22 1.65 7.06
N THR A 11 8.11 0.94 7.22
CA THR A 11 6.93 1.43 7.94
C THR A 11 7.22 1.62 9.43
N ALA A 12 8.09 0.80 10.03
CA ALA A 12 8.51 1.03 11.42
C ALA A 12 9.17 2.41 11.59
N VAL A 13 10.05 2.80 10.67
CA VAL A 13 10.66 4.14 10.67
C VAL A 13 9.59 5.24 10.51
N LEU A 14 8.58 5.03 9.66
CA LEU A 14 7.45 5.96 9.53
C LEU A 14 6.67 6.09 10.85
N ILE A 15 6.33 4.97 11.49
CA ILE A 15 5.60 4.92 12.77
C ILE A 15 6.37 5.68 13.84
N GLU A 16 7.67 5.38 14.00
CA GLU A 16 8.54 6.04 14.96
C GLU A 16 8.71 7.53 14.66
N THR A 17 8.80 7.92 13.39
CA THR A 17 8.88 9.32 12.97
C THR A 17 7.61 10.08 13.35
N LEU A 18 6.43 9.51 13.10
CA LEU A 18 5.16 10.12 13.49
C LEU A 18 5.07 10.29 15.01
N ALA A 19 5.52 9.29 15.76
CA ALA A 19 5.56 9.34 17.21
C ALA A 19 6.55 10.39 17.75
N ALA A 20 7.74 10.49 17.14
CA ALA A 20 8.74 11.51 17.46
C ALA A 20 8.22 12.93 17.20
N LEU A 21 7.32 13.09 16.22
CA LEU A 21 6.60 14.34 15.93
C LEU A 21 5.38 14.57 16.85
N GLY A 22 5.15 13.71 17.84
CA GLY A 22 4.13 13.84 18.88
C GLY A 22 2.81 13.13 18.60
N ALA A 23 2.72 12.29 17.55
CA ALA A 23 1.50 11.55 17.27
C ALA A 23 1.36 10.29 18.13
N THR A 24 0.17 10.07 18.69
CA THR A 24 -0.24 8.73 19.16
C THR A 24 -0.75 7.92 17.97
N VAL A 25 -0.30 6.69 17.82
CA VAL A 25 -0.56 5.84 16.64
C VAL A 25 -1.12 4.47 17.03
N ARG A 26 -1.99 3.93 16.17
CA ARG A 26 -2.40 2.52 16.15
C ARG A 26 -2.28 2.03 14.71
N TRP A 27 -1.74 0.84 14.51
CA TRP A 27 -1.39 0.36 13.17
C TRP A 27 -1.89 -1.05 12.90
N ALA A 28 -2.44 -1.25 11.71
CA ALA A 28 -2.79 -2.55 11.15
C ALA A 28 -2.13 -2.73 9.78
N ALA A 29 -2.03 -3.98 9.32
CA ALA A 29 -1.56 -4.26 7.97
C ALA A 29 -2.64 -3.96 6.92
N CYS A 30 -2.24 -3.51 5.73
CA CYS A 30 -3.14 -3.42 4.56
C CYS A 30 -3.16 -4.71 3.70
N ASN A 31 -2.33 -5.70 4.06
CA ASN A 31 -2.30 -7.00 3.37
C ASN A 31 -1.84 -8.12 4.30
N ILE A 32 -2.59 -9.23 4.30
CA ILE A 32 -2.41 -10.40 5.16
C ILE A 32 -1.04 -11.07 5.10
N TYR A 33 -0.27 -10.90 4.03
CA TYR A 33 1.05 -11.52 3.85
C TYR A 33 2.22 -10.55 3.95
N SER A 34 1.94 -9.26 4.06
CA SER A 34 2.97 -8.21 3.96
C SER A 34 3.70 -7.90 5.27
N THR A 35 3.15 -8.35 6.39
CA THR A 35 3.75 -8.13 7.71
C THR A 35 5.06 -8.89 7.87
N GLN A 36 6.09 -8.20 8.35
CA GLN A 36 7.30 -8.79 8.91
C GLN A 36 7.09 -8.94 10.42
N ASN A 37 6.94 -10.18 10.89
CA ASN A 37 6.53 -10.47 12.27
C ASN A 37 7.53 -9.93 13.30
N GLU A 38 8.82 -10.03 13.00
CA GLU A 38 9.91 -9.49 13.80
C GLU A 38 9.81 -7.96 13.96
N VAL A 39 9.37 -7.26 12.92
CA VAL A 39 9.17 -5.81 12.96
C VAL A 39 7.92 -5.45 13.76
N ALA A 40 6.81 -6.15 13.51
CA ALA A 40 5.58 -5.97 14.29
C ALA A 40 5.84 -6.21 15.79
N ALA A 41 6.60 -7.25 16.12
CA ALA A 41 7.00 -7.56 17.50
C ALA A 41 7.91 -6.46 18.10
N ALA A 42 8.89 -5.95 17.36
CA ALA A 42 9.76 -4.88 17.82
C ALA A 42 8.99 -3.59 18.13
N LEU A 43 8.08 -3.19 17.24
CA LEU A 43 7.20 -2.02 17.44
C LEU A 43 6.27 -2.22 18.64
N ALA A 44 5.68 -3.40 18.79
CA ALA A 44 4.85 -3.73 19.95
C ALA A 44 5.66 -3.67 21.26
N HIS A 45 6.89 -4.18 21.26
CA HIS A 45 7.79 -4.10 22.40
C HIS A 45 8.18 -2.66 22.75
N ALA A 46 8.34 -1.79 21.74
CA ALA A 46 8.57 -0.36 21.92
C ALA A 46 7.33 0.41 22.44
N GLY A 47 6.20 -0.26 22.62
CA GLY A 47 4.97 0.31 23.17
C GLY A 47 3.99 0.84 22.13
N PHE A 48 4.23 0.60 20.84
CA PHE A 48 3.26 0.94 19.79
C PHE A 48 2.13 -0.09 19.76
N ALA A 49 0.90 0.40 19.56
CA ALA A 49 -0.26 -0.47 19.38
C ALA A 49 -0.31 -1.01 17.94
N ILE A 50 0.29 -2.17 17.75
CA ILE A 50 0.36 -2.88 16.46
C ILE A 50 -0.58 -4.08 16.49
N PHE A 51 -1.45 -4.16 15.49
CA PHE A 51 -2.39 -5.26 15.27
C PHE A 51 -2.10 -5.85 13.90
N ALA A 52 -1.07 -6.69 13.80
CA ALA A 52 -0.81 -7.42 12.57
C ALA A 52 0.12 -8.62 12.80
N TRP A 53 0.02 -9.61 11.93
CA TRP A 53 1.00 -10.67 11.74
C TRP A 53 0.93 -11.20 10.30
N ARG A 54 1.96 -11.93 9.89
CA ARG A 54 1.99 -12.56 8.58
C ARG A 54 1.10 -13.79 8.56
N GLY A 55 0.26 -13.91 7.53
CA GLY A 55 -0.68 -15.02 7.35
C GLY A 55 -1.95 -14.85 8.18
N GLU A 56 -2.43 -13.62 8.35
CA GLU A 56 -3.76 -13.34 8.91
C GLU A 56 -4.87 -14.06 8.11
N SER A 57 -5.91 -14.51 8.80
CA SER A 57 -7.17 -14.82 8.14
C SER A 57 -7.88 -13.53 7.72
N GLU A 58 -8.86 -13.61 6.82
CA GLU A 58 -9.63 -12.43 6.42
C GLU A 58 -10.39 -11.81 7.60
N GLU A 59 -10.91 -12.64 8.52
CA GLU A 59 -11.57 -12.15 9.73
C GLU A 59 -10.58 -11.43 10.66
N ALA A 60 -9.37 -11.98 10.82
CA ALA A 60 -8.31 -11.37 11.63
C ALA A 60 -7.86 -10.02 11.04
N PHE A 61 -7.72 -9.95 9.72
CA PHE A 61 -7.37 -8.73 9.00
C PHE A 61 -8.35 -7.58 9.30
N TRP A 62 -9.65 -7.84 9.12
CA TRP A 62 -10.67 -6.82 9.42
C TRP A 62 -10.75 -6.51 10.91
N TRP A 63 -10.53 -7.49 11.78
CA TRP A 63 -10.46 -7.27 13.22
C TRP A 63 -9.29 -6.36 13.61
N CYS A 64 -8.12 -6.53 13.01
CA CYS A 64 -6.94 -5.70 13.24
C CYS A 64 -7.18 -4.23 12.90
N ILE A 65 -7.76 -3.95 11.73
CA ILE A 65 -8.14 -2.59 11.32
C ILE A 65 -9.20 -2.03 12.30
N ASP A 66 -10.17 -2.85 12.70
CA ASP A 66 -11.22 -2.46 13.65
C ASP A 66 -10.66 -2.05 15.01
N GLN A 67 -9.64 -2.74 15.53
CA GLN A 67 -8.97 -2.38 16.78
C GLN A 67 -8.27 -1.01 16.71
N CYS A 68 -7.75 -0.65 15.53
CA CYS A 68 -7.15 0.66 15.32
C CYS A 68 -8.21 1.76 15.31
N CYS A 69 -9.36 1.49 14.68
CA CYS A 69 -10.45 2.45 14.50
C CYS A 69 -11.35 2.65 15.73
N THR A 70 -11.48 1.64 16.59
CA THR A 70 -12.42 1.65 17.71
C THR A 70 -11.98 2.63 18.81
N PRO A 71 -12.80 3.65 19.17
CA PRO A 71 -12.50 4.52 20.30
C PRO A 71 -12.36 3.75 21.60
N ALA A 72 -11.38 4.12 22.42
CA ALA A 72 -11.12 3.51 23.72
C ALA A 72 -10.70 4.58 24.73
N ALA A 73 -10.56 4.22 26.02
CA ALA A 73 -10.08 5.15 27.03
C ALA A 73 -8.70 5.72 26.62
N GLY A 74 -8.64 7.04 26.40
CA GLY A 74 -7.43 7.73 25.92
C GLY A 74 -7.15 7.61 24.41
N TRP A 75 -8.02 6.99 23.63
CA TRP A 75 -7.87 6.85 22.18
C TRP A 75 -9.12 7.30 21.42
N GLN A 76 -8.95 8.34 20.61
CA GLN A 76 -9.93 8.79 19.62
C GLN A 76 -9.19 9.04 18.30
N PRO A 77 -9.48 8.29 17.22
CA PRO A 77 -8.84 8.53 15.94
C PRO A 77 -9.27 9.90 15.39
N ASN A 78 -8.30 10.66 14.87
CA ASN A 78 -8.52 11.98 14.29
C ASN A 78 -7.80 12.17 12.93
N MET A 79 -7.08 11.17 12.45
CA MET A 79 -6.36 11.15 11.17
C MET A 79 -6.28 9.69 10.68
N ILE A 80 -6.34 9.49 9.37
CA ILE A 80 -6.15 8.19 8.72
C ILE A 80 -4.94 8.30 7.78
N LEU A 81 -4.03 7.35 7.87
CA LEU A 81 -2.94 7.10 6.92
C LEU A 81 -3.18 5.71 6.33
N ASP A 82 -3.50 5.67 5.04
CA ASP A 82 -4.10 4.50 4.38
C ASP A 82 -3.33 4.13 3.10
N ASP A 83 -3.27 2.84 2.84
CA ASP A 83 -2.70 2.23 1.64
C ASP A 83 -3.70 1.18 1.15
N GLY A 84 -4.52 1.58 0.19
CA GLY A 84 -5.59 0.75 -0.41
C GLY A 84 -7.00 1.23 -0.05
N GLY A 85 -7.14 2.04 1.00
CA GLY A 85 -8.41 2.66 1.40
C GLY A 85 -9.28 1.81 2.33
N ASP A 86 -8.75 0.72 2.89
CA ASP A 86 -9.54 -0.23 3.68
C ASP A 86 -9.87 0.30 5.08
N ALA A 87 -8.95 1.04 5.72
CA ALA A 87 -9.24 1.70 7.00
C ALA A 87 -10.28 2.81 6.83
N THR A 88 -10.16 3.61 5.76
CA THR A 88 -11.15 4.63 5.40
C THR A 88 -12.51 4.00 5.17
N HIS A 89 -12.57 2.90 4.40
CA HIS A 89 -13.81 2.18 4.13
C HIS A 89 -14.45 1.63 5.41
N LEU A 90 -13.67 0.94 6.25
CA LEU A 90 -14.15 0.35 7.49
C LEU A 90 -14.67 1.43 8.44
N MET A 91 -13.94 2.54 8.61
CA MET A 91 -14.38 3.61 9.49
C MET A 91 -15.67 4.28 9.02
N LEU A 92 -15.80 4.56 7.72
CA LEU A 92 -17.03 5.12 7.15
C LEU A 92 -18.24 4.19 7.38
N LYS A 93 -18.03 2.88 7.26
CA LYS A 93 -19.10 1.87 7.34
C LYS A 93 -19.49 1.51 8.78
N LYS A 94 -18.51 1.29 9.66
CA LYS A 94 -18.72 0.73 11.00
C LYS A 94 -18.56 1.75 12.13
N HIS A 95 -17.75 2.79 11.92
CA HIS A 95 -17.39 3.77 12.95
C HIS A 95 -17.79 5.20 12.55
N ALA A 96 -18.97 5.37 11.95
CA ALA A 96 -19.43 6.65 11.41
C ALA A 96 -19.42 7.81 12.44
N ALA A 97 -19.70 7.52 13.72
CA ALA A 97 -19.60 8.50 14.79
C ALA A 97 -18.15 8.96 15.03
N ALA A 98 -17.20 8.02 15.10
CA ALA A 98 -15.78 8.34 15.24
C ALA A 98 -15.23 9.04 13.99
N PHE A 99 -15.73 8.69 12.80
CA PHE A 99 -15.31 9.30 11.54
C PHE A 99 -15.56 10.81 11.50
N LYS A 100 -16.56 11.33 12.23
CA LYS A 100 -16.81 12.78 12.34
C LYS A 100 -15.66 13.55 13.00
N HIS A 101 -14.79 12.85 13.75
CA HIS A 101 -13.62 13.45 14.40
C HIS A 101 -12.35 13.37 13.54
N ILE A 102 -12.41 12.71 12.37
CA ILE A 102 -11.31 12.66 11.42
C ILE A 102 -11.12 14.04 10.79
N LYS A 103 -9.89 14.54 10.85
CA LYS A 103 -9.50 15.84 10.31
C LYS A 103 -8.92 15.72 8.90
N GLY A 104 -8.43 14.54 8.53
CA GLY A 104 -7.89 14.28 7.20
C GLY A 104 -7.52 12.83 6.97
N ILE A 105 -7.44 12.48 5.69
CA ILE A 105 -7.00 11.20 5.18
C ILE A 105 -5.76 11.42 4.31
N VAL A 106 -4.76 10.56 4.43
CA VAL A 106 -3.61 10.50 3.52
C VAL A 106 -3.64 9.12 2.87
N GLU A 107 -3.70 9.07 1.54
CA GLU A 107 -3.81 7.82 0.79
C GLU A 107 -2.70 7.70 -0.26
N GLU A 108 -2.01 6.57 -0.20
CA GLU A 108 -0.78 6.31 -0.95
C GLU A 108 -0.98 5.47 -2.22
N SER A 109 -2.05 4.71 -2.35
CA SER A 109 -2.22 3.77 -3.47
C SER A 109 -3.12 4.32 -4.58
N VAL A 110 -2.89 3.85 -5.80
CA VAL A 110 -3.79 4.14 -6.95
C VAL A 110 -5.22 3.69 -6.64
N THR A 111 -5.38 2.50 -6.04
CA THR A 111 -6.68 1.92 -5.73
C THR A 111 -7.44 2.75 -4.70
N GLY A 112 -6.78 3.11 -3.59
CA GLY A 112 -7.39 3.92 -2.54
C GLY A 112 -7.70 5.34 -3.02
N VAL A 113 -6.81 5.96 -3.81
CA VAL A 113 -7.09 7.27 -4.44
C VAL A 113 -8.33 7.20 -5.32
N HIS A 114 -8.47 6.15 -6.13
CA HIS A 114 -9.67 5.97 -6.95
C HIS A 114 -10.94 5.82 -6.10
N ARG A 115 -10.88 5.07 -4.99
CA ARG A 115 -11.98 4.95 -4.02
C ARG A 115 -12.33 6.32 -3.40
N LEU A 116 -11.34 7.14 -3.05
CA LEU A 116 -11.56 8.50 -2.55
C LEU A 116 -12.22 9.41 -3.59
N TYR A 117 -11.80 9.35 -4.86
CA TYR A 117 -12.48 10.07 -5.94
C TYR A 117 -13.93 9.63 -6.14
N GLN A 118 -14.22 8.33 -6.01
CA GLN A 118 -15.60 7.82 -6.07
C GLN A 118 -16.44 8.38 -4.91
N LEU A 119 -15.90 8.39 -3.69
CA LEU A 119 -16.55 8.99 -2.52
C LEU A 119 -16.79 10.50 -2.71
N SER A 120 -15.79 11.21 -3.23
CA SER A 120 -15.89 12.65 -3.52
C SER A 120 -16.97 12.94 -4.57
N LYS A 121 -16.96 12.23 -5.71
CA LYS A 121 -17.98 12.37 -6.77
C LYS A 121 -19.39 12.04 -6.26
N ALA A 122 -19.51 11.10 -5.33
CA ALA A 122 -20.78 10.74 -4.71
C ALA A 122 -21.21 11.69 -3.58
N GLY A 123 -20.42 12.72 -3.24
CA GLY A 123 -20.69 13.63 -2.12
C GLY A 123 -20.60 12.98 -0.73
N LYS A 124 -19.91 11.84 -0.62
CA LYS A 124 -19.78 11.05 0.62
C LYS A 124 -18.44 11.24 1.34
N LEU A 125 -17.48 11.94 0.73
CA LEU A 125 -16.20 12.25 1.35
C LEU A 125 -16.35 13.51 2.23
N CYS A 126 -16.57 13.31 3.52
CA CYS A 126 -16.88 14.39 4.47
C CYS A 126 -15.64 15.07 5.07
N VAL A 127 -14.44 14.62 4.74
CA VAL A 127 -13.16 15.11 5.30
C VAL A 127 -12.15 15.33 4.17
N PRO A 128 -11.21 16.28 4.31
CA PRO A 128 -10.14 16.45 3.35
C PRO A 128 -9.33 15.16 3.16
N ALA A 129 -8.98 14.84 1.93
CA ALA A 129 -8.13 13.70 1.61
C ALA A 129 -6.95 14.14 0.73
N MET A 130 -5.75 13.73 1.10
CA MET A 130 -4.51 13.97 0.37
C MET A 130 -4.15 12.72 -0.43
N ASN A 131 -4.10 12.89 -1.75
CA ASN A 131 -3.54 11.92 -2.67
C ASN A 131 -2.01 12.09 -2.67
N VAL A 132 -1.29 11.20 -2.00
CA VAL A 132 0.19 11.19 -2.05
C VAL A 132 0.72 10.30 -3.17
N ASN A 133 -0.10 9.38 -3.68
CA ASN A 133 0.25 8.52 -4.81
C ASN A 133 0.76 9.34 -6.01
N ASP A 134 0.02 10.38 -6.39
CA ASP A 134 0.29 11.17 -7.60
C ASP A 134 1.39 12.23 -7.40
N SER A 135 2.04 12.24 -6.23
CA SER A 135 3.28 13.00 -6.09
C SER A 135 4.35 12.40 -7.01
N VAL A 136 5.15 13.27 -7.65
CA VAL A 136 6.18 12.84 -8.61
C VAL A 136 7.17 11.88 -7.96
N THR A 137 7.57 12.19 -6.73
CA THR A 137 8.51 11.38 -5.95
C THR A 137 7.92 10.01 -5.63
N LYS A 138 6.67 9.92 -5.16
CA LYS A 138 6.03 8.64 -4.88
C LYS A 138 5.87 7.82 -6.15
N THR A 139 5.19 8.36 -7.16
CA THR A 139 4.91 7.62 -8.39
C THR A 139 6.19 7.09 -9.07
N LYS A 140 7.28 7.88 -9.10
CA LYS A 140 8.53 7.44 -9.75
C LYS A 140 9.37 6.50 -8.90
N PHE A 141 9.50 6.76 -7.61
CA PHE A 141 10.33 5.89 -6.77
C PHE A 141 9.61 4.61 -6.40
N ASP A 142 8.40 4.73 -5.86
CA ASP A 142 7.67 3.59 -5.35
C ASP A 142 7.13 2.71 -6.49
N ASN A 143 6.30 3.27 -7.37
CA ASN A 143 5.63 2.44 -8.38
C ASN A 143 6.60 1.96 -9.48
N LEU A 144 7.59 2.76 -9.89
CA LEU A 144 8.50 2.38 -10.98
C LEU A 144 9.78 1.71 -10.46
N TYR A 145 10.58 2.41 -9.65
CA TYR A 145 11.89 1.91 -9.25
C TYR A 145 11.80 0.77 -8.23
N SER A 146 10.96 0.87 -7.19
CA SER A 146 10.83 -0.20 -6.20
C SER A 146 10.28 -1.48 -6.82
N CYS A 147 9.28 -1.40 -7.72
CA CYS A 147 8.79 -2.57 -8.44
C CYS A 147 9.84 -3.19 -9.36
N ARG A 148 10.71 -2.39 -9.99
CA ARG A 148 11.82 -2.90 -10.81
C ARG A 148 12.79 -3.74 -9.98
N GLU A 149 13.13 -3.31 -8.77
CA GLU A 149 14.07 -4.05 -7.92
C GLU A 149 13.40 -5.26 -7.24
N SER A 150 12.17 -5.10 -6.76
CA SER A 150 11.50 -6.10 -5.91
C SER A 150 10.90 -7.28 -6.68
N ILE A 151 10.45 -7.11 -7.94
CA ILE A 151 9.80 -8.19 -8.69
C ILE A 151 10.72 -9.40 -8.88
N ILE A 152 11.98 -9.16 -9.21
CA ILE A 152 12.97 -10.22 -9.43
C ILE A 152 13.29 -10.91 -8.12
N ASP A 153 13.48 -10.14 -7.05
CA ASP A 153 13.74 -10.68 -5.73
C ASP A 153 12.59 -11.60 -5.27
N ALA A 154 11.35 -11.14 -5.41
CA ALA A 154 10.16 -11.92 -5.06
C ALA A 154 10.05 -13.21 -5.89
N LEU A 155 10.23 -13.15 -7.22
CA LEU A 155 10.14 -14.32 -8.09
C LEU A 155 11.29 -15.32 -7.84
N LYS A 156 12.51 -14.84 -7.57
CA LYS A 156 13.65 -15.70 -7.23
C LYS A 156 13.44 -16.41 -5.91
N ARG A 157 13.10 -15.68 -4.84
CA ARG A 157 12.88 -16.28 -3.52
C ARG A 157 11.75 -17.32 -3.49
N SER A 158 10.78 -17.19 -4.38
CA SER A 158 9.63 -18.11 -4.43
C SER A 158 9.83 -19.31 -5.34
N THR A 159 10.70 -19.23 -6.36
CA THR A 159 10.75 -20.25 -7.42
C THR A 159 12.15 -20.75 -7.76
N ASP A 160 13.20 -20.01 -7.39
CA ASP A 160 14.61 -20.27 -7.77
C ASP A 160 14.82 -20.48 -9.28
N LEU A 161 13.90 -19.95 -10.12
CA LEU A 161 13.95 -20.15 -11.56
C LEU A 161 15.04 -19.30 -12.23
N MET A 162 15.61 -19.86 -13.31
CA MET A 162 16.38 -19.09 -14.28
C MET A 162 15.44 -18.23 -15.14
N PHE A 163 15.78 -16.97 -15.38
CA PHE A 163 14.94 -16.03 -16.15
C PHE A 163 15.36 -15.91 -17.62
N GLY A 164 16.66 -16.00 -17.91
CA GLY A 164 17.18 -15.85 -19.26
C GLY A 164 16.53 -16.79 -20.27
N GLY A 165 16.05 -16.23 -21.39
CA GLY A 165 15.38 -16.96 -22.46
C GLY A 165 13.92 -17.33 -22.18
N LYS A 166 13.39 -17.09 -20.97
CA LYS A 166 11.98 -17.36 -20.68
C LYS A 166 11.07 -16.31 -21.29
N GLN A 167 9.89 -16.73 -21.72
CA GLN A 167 8.81 -15.83 -22.09
C GLN A 167 8.10 -15.34 -20.83
N SER A 168 7.90 -14.04 -20.71
CA SER A 168 7.20 -13.40 -19.59
C SER A 168 6.16 -12.44 -20.14
N VAL A 169 4.93 -12.50 -19.62
CA VAL A 169 3.87 -11.58 -19.99
C VAL A 169 3.62 -10.62 -18.84
N VAL A 170 3.65 -9.32 -19.12
CA VAL A 170 3.31 -8.26 -18.16
C VAL A 170 1.98 -7.63 -18.57
N CYS A 171 0.98 -7.76 -17.71
CA CYS A 171 -0.35 -7.19 -17.92
C CYS A 171 -0.42 -5.78 -17.32
N GLY A 172 -0.39 -4.77 -18.20
CA GLY A 172 -0.37 -3.35 -17.86
C GLY A 172 1.00 -2.72 -18.05
N TYR A 173 1.04 -1.49 -18.57
CA TYR A 173 2.27 -0.73 -18.84
C TYR A 173 2.26 0.67 -18.23
N GLY A 174 1.60 0.81 -17.08
CA GLY A 174 1.77 1.93 -16.16
C GLY A 174 3.16 1.92 -15.51
N GLU A 175 3.38 2.73 -14.47
CA GLU A 175 4.71 2.85 -13.83
C GLU A 175 5.20 1.52 -13.24
N VAL A 176 4.32 0.75 -12.56
CA VAL A 176 4.61 -0.62 -12.09
C VAL A 176 5.00 -1.54 -13.24
N GLY A 177 4.18 -1.59 -14.29
CA GLY A 177 4.41 -2.44 -15.45
C GLY A 177 5.73 -2.12 -16.16
N LYS A 178 6.07 -0.84 -16.31
CA LYS A 178 7.36 -0.38 -16.86
C LYS A 178 8.53 -0.89 -16.03
N GLY A 179 8.45 -0.78 -14.70
CA GLY A 179 9.49 -1.26 -13.79
C GLY A 179 9.69 -2.77 -13.93
N CYS A 180 8.59 -3.53 -13.89
CA CYS A 180 8.62 -4.98 -14.06
C CYS A 180 9.20 -5.41 -15.42
N CYS A 181 8.80 -4.74 -16.50
CA CYS A 181 9.32 -5.03 -17.84
C CYS A 181 10.83 -4.76 -17.94
N GLN A 182 11.31 -3.64 -17.40
CA GLN A 182 12.74 -3.32 -17.39
C GLN A 182 13.55 -4.38 -16.64
N ALA A 183 13.08 -4.81 -15.47
CA ALA A 183 13.77 -5.80 -14.65
C ALA A 183 13.86 -7.17 -15.33
N LEU A 184 12.74 -7.65 -15.88
CA LEU A 184 12.67 -8.94 -16.57
C LEU A 184 13.52 -8.96 -17.85
N LYS A 185 13.49 -7.88 -18.64
CA LYS A 185 14.36 -7.74 -19.82
C LYS A 185 15.83 -7.74 -19.46
N ALA A 186 16.23 -7.08 -18.37
CA ALA A 186 17.62 -7.04 -17.91
C ALA A 186 18.17 -8.43 -17.53
N LEU A 187 17.32 -9.37 -17.14
CA LEU A 187 17.69 -10.77 -16.90
C LEU A 187 17.63 -11.66 -18.15
N GLY A 188 17.33 -11.09 -19.32
CA GLY A 188 17.25 -11.82 -20.59
C GLY A 188 15.90 -12.52 -20.82
N CYS A 189 14.83 -12.16 -20.10
CA CYS A 189 13.48 -12.63 -20.47
C CYS A 189 13.03 -12.01 -21.80
N VAL A 190 12.28 -12.78 -22.58
CA VAL A 190 11.48 -12.26 -23.69
C VAL A 190 10.16 -11.74 -23.11
N VAL A 191 10.04 -10.42 -22.99
CA VAL A 191 8.90 -9.78 -22.32
C VAL A 191 7.86 -9.31 -23.33
N SER A 192 6.64 -9.82 -23.21
CA SER A 192 5.46 -9.34 -23.93
C SER A 192 4.59 -8.50 -22.99
N VAL A 193 4.00 -7.42 -23.52
CA VAL A 193 3.14 -6.51 -22.75
C VAL A 193 1.72 -6.60 -23.27
N TYR A 194 0.77 -6.80 -22.38
CA TYR A 194 -0.66 -6.68 -22.68
C TYR A 194 -1.22 -5.41 -22.02
N ASN A 195 -1.94 -4.58 -22.76
CA ASN A 195 -2.59 -3.41 -22.20
C ASN A 195 -3.88 -3.08 -22.96
N ILE A 196 -4.85 -2.50 -22.25
CA ILE A 196 -6.13 -2.04 -22.81
C ILE A 196 -6.02 -0.62 -23.38
N PHE A 197 -5.01 0.17 -22.96
CA PHE A 197 -4.82 1.56 -23.42
C PHE A 197 -3.81 1.65 -24.57
N PHE A 198 -4.25 2.15 -25.73
CA PHE A 198 -3.44 2.23 -26.95
C PHE A 198 -2.12 3.00 -26.78
N ILE A 199 -2.13 4.12 -26.05
CA ILE A 199 -0.93 4.95 -25.81
C ILE A 199 0.16 4.17 -25.06
N ASP A 200 -0.24 3.29 -24.15
CA ASP A 200 0.71 2.51 -23.37
C ASP A 200 1.20 1.28 -24.15
N VAL A 201 0.37 0.74 -25.06
CA VAL A 201 0.78 -0.30 -26.01
C VAL A 201 1.90 0.22 -26.93
N THR A 202 1.77 1.42 -27.49
CA THR A 202 2.81 1.98 -28.38
C THR A 202 4.12 2.23 -27.64
N LYS A 203 4.06 2.75 -26.41
CA LYS A 203 5.26 2.89 -25.54
C LYS A 203 5.87 1.54 -25.17
N GLY A 204 5.04 0.53 -24.91
CA GLY A 204 5.47 -0.84 -24.65
C GLY A 204 6.22 -1.41 -25.85
N ALA A 205 5.64 -1.32 -27.04
CA ALA A 205 6.20 -1.80 -28.31
C ALA A 205 7.55 -1.14 -28.65
N LEU A 206 7.66 0.18 -28.48
CA LEU A 206 8.90 0.92 -28.71
C LEU A 206 10.03 0.56 -27.73
N SER A 207 9.69 0.06 -26.54
CA SER A 207 10.68 -0.37 -25.54
C SER A 207 11.10 -1.83 -25.69
N SER A 208 10.32 -2.64 -26.41
CA SER A 208 10.56 -4.07 -26.64
C SER A 208 11.29 -4.37 -27.96
N ALA A 209 11.40 -3.37 -28.83
CA ALA A 209 12.31 -3.37 -29.98
C ALA A 209 13.70 -2.92 -29.54
#